data_AF-A0A3Q9IJJ5-F1
#
_entry.id   AF-A0A3Q9IJJ5-F1
#
_cell.length_a   1.000
_cell.length_b   1.000
_cell.length_c   1.000
_cell.angle_alpha   90.00
_cell.angle_beta   90.00
_cell.angle_gamma   90.00
#
_symmetry.space_group_name_H-M   'P 1'
#
loop_
_entity.id
_entity.type
_entity.pdbx_description
1 polymer ?
#
loop_
_entity_poly.entity_id
_entity_poly.type
_entity_poly.pdbx_seq_one_letter_code
_entity_poly.pdbx_strand_id
1 'polypeptide(L)'
;MRSWRLSFVAALLVATGACDNPGKDKSGAKPPSAATAPQQAARPATAELISIAWAPANADQNLQAFALRVTGIDVLAVCHVPAGWTINVTGAGAGITELEGHATVGAAFLGLDNLADIAGLFLVRTRTGEAPSVSGKLTTGVYGGDGGQVEITASAATLRREPASQCPPPKG
;
A
#
# COMPACT_ATOMS: atom_id res chain seq x y z
N MET A 1 -44.71 -23.72 -0.89
CA MET A 1 -44.95 -23.77 0.56
C MET A 1 -44.15 -22.67 1.24
N ARG A 2 -44.75 -22.03 2.25
CA ARG A 2 -44.18 -21.16 3.29
C ARG A 2 -43.78 -19.70 2.97
N SER A 3 -44.82 -18.90 3.14
CA SER A 3 -44.96 -17.51 3.59
C SER A 3 -43.97 -16.94 4.64
N TRP A 4 -43.46 -15.73 4.33
CA TRP A 4 -43.50 -14.46 5.08
C TRP A 4 -43.82 -14.48 6.60
N ARG A 5 -42.99 -13.80 7.43
CA ARG A 5 -43.43 -12.95 8.57
C ARG A 5 -42.38 -11.90 8.98
N LEU A 6 -42.84 -10.65 9.05
CA LEU A 6 -42.27 -9.50 9.76
C LEU A 6 -42.39 -9.70 11.28
N SER A 7 -41.41 -9.23 12.05
CA SER A 7 -41.53 -9.10 13.52
C SER A 7 -41.08 -7.73 14.02
N PHE A 8 -42.10 -6.91 14.28
CA PHE A 8 -42.35 -6.01 15.41
C PHE A 8 -41.21 -5.28 16.13
N VAL A 9 -41.36 -3.95 16.11
CA VAL A 9 -40.92 -2.95 17.10
C VAL A 9 -41.49 -3.27 18.48
N ALA A 10 -40.70 -3.09 19.54
CA ALA A 10 -41.20 -2.84 20.89
C ALA A 10 -40.34 -1.78 21.58
N ALA A 11 -40.93 -0.59 21.73
CA ALA A 11 -40.46 0.47 22.62
C ALA A 11 -40.88 0.15 24.06
N LEU A 12 -40.02 0.45 25.04
CA LEU A 12 -40.41 0.52 26.44
C LEU A 12 -39.92 1.85 27.04
N LEU A 13 -40.92 2.70 27.30
CA LEU A 13 -40.92 3.91 28.10
C LEU A 13 -41.57 3.58 29.44
N VAL A 14 -40.87 3.68 30.58
CA VAL A 14 -41.41 3.78 31.96
C VAL A 14 -40.23 4.25 32.85
N ALA A 15 -40.29 5.19 33.81
CA ALA A 15 -41.27 6.18 34.24
C ALA A 15 -40.52 7.28 35.02
N THR A 16 -41.09 8.48 34.97
CA THR A 16 -40.81 9.62 35.86
C THR A 16 -41.35 9.34 37.28
N GLY A 17 -40.49 9.38 38.28
CA GLY A 17 -40.88 9.52 39.69
C GLY A 17 -40.51 10.91 40.19
N ALA A 18 -41.51 11.72 40.53
CA ALA A 18 -41.35 12.98 41.24
C ALA A 18 -41.98 12.84 42.64
N CYS A 19 -41.23 13.18 43.69
CA CYS A 19 -41.74 13.56 45.01
C CYS A 19 -40.79 14.64 45.58
N ASP A 20 -41.31 15.87 45.69
CA ASP A 20 -40.88 17.03 46.53
C ASP A 20 -40.73 16.64 48.03
N ASN A 21 -39.98 17.27 48.96
CA ASN A 21 -39.18 18.51 49.16
C ASN A 21 -38.44 18.33 50.55
N PRO A 22 -37.86 19.34 51.25
CA PRO A 22 -36.87 20.38 50.93
C PRO A 22 -35.65 20.34 51.90
N GLY A 23 -34.45 20.75 51.46
CA GLY A 23 -33.31 20.90 52.39
C GLY A 23 -32.08 21.53 51.72
N LYS A 24 -31.60 22.63 52.30
CA LYS A 24 -30.37 23.34 51.91
C LYS A 24 -29.19 22.35 51.81
N ASP A 25 -28.44 22.38 50.70
CA ASP A 25 -27.03 22.82 50.71
C ASP A 25 -26.35 22.71 49.32
N LYS A 26 -25.68 23.81 48.98
CA LYS A 26 -24.54 24.11 48.09
C LYS A 26 -24.00 23.07 47.08
N SER A 27 -23.51 23.68 45.99
CA SER A 27 -22.61 23.18 44.92
C SER A 27 -23.24 22.48 43.73
N GLY A 28 -23.48 23.28 42.68
CA GLY A 28 -23.65 22.78 41.32
C GLY A 28 -22.38 22.09 40.84
N ALA A 29 -22.41 20.76 40.79
CA ALA A 29 -21.42 19.97 40.08
C ALA A 29 -21.84 19.87 38.61
N LYS A 30 -21.14 20.62 37.75
CA LYS A 30 -21.21 20.49 36.29
C LYS A 30 -20.80 19.05 35.92
N PRO A 31 -21.53 18.34 35.03
CA PRO A 31 -21.08 17.02 34.57
C PRO A 31 -19.69 17.14 33.92
N PRO A 32 -18.78 16.18 34.15
CA PRO A 32 -17.44 16.23 33.57
C PRO A 32 -17.56 16.20 32.05
N SER A 33 -17.05 17.25 31.41
CA SER A 33 -16.88 17.34 29.97
C SER A 33 -16.09 16.11 29.53
N ALA A 34 -16.68 15.27 28.67
CA ALA A 34 -15.99 14.16 28.05
C ALA A 34 -14.70 14.69 27.43
N ALA A 35 -13.56 14.23 27.95
CA ALA A 35 -12.27 14.56 27.40
C ALA A 35 -12.21 13.99 25.98
N THR A 36 -12.19 14.87 24.98
CA THR A 36 -11.84 14.52 23.61
C THR A 36 -10.46 13.86 23.66
N ALA A 37 -10.41 12.57 23.38
CA ALA A 37 -9.14 11.86 23.20
C ALA A 37 -8.31 12.64 22.16
N PRO A 38 -7.00 12.84 22.38
CA PRO A 38 -6.18 13.58 21.44
C PRO A 38 -6.27 12.90 20.07
N GLN A 39 -6.88 13.62 19.12
CA GLN A 39 -6.95 13.21 17.74
C GLN A 39 -5.51 13.23 17.22
N GLN A 40 -4.91 12.05 17.10
CA GLN A 40 -3.54 11.91 16.61
C GLN A 40 -3.49 12.59 15.24
N ALA A 41 -2.78 13.71 15.16
CA ALA A 41 -2.67 14.49 13.93
C ALA A 41 -2.25 13.55 12.81
N ALA A 42 -3.10 13.42 11.78
CA ALA A 42 -2.79 12.62 10.61
C ALA A 42 -1.48 13.16 10.03
N ARG A 43 -0.42 12.34 10.05
CA ARG A 43 0.85 12.69 9.44
C ARG A 43 0.56 12.97 7.95
N PRO A 44 0.97 14.12 7.39
CA PRO A 44 0.74 14.41 5.98
C PRO A 44 1.35 13.30 5.14
N ALA A 45 0.59 12.81 4.16
CA ALA A 45 1.02 11.75 3.27
C ALA A 45 2.25 12.22 2.49
N THR A 46 3.42 11.68 2.83
CA THR A 46 4.68 11.95 2.12
C THR A 46 4.75 11.07 0.88
N ALA A 47 5.10 11.67 -0.25
CA ALA A 47 5.42 10.90 -1.44
C ALA A 47 6.76 10.17 -1.26
N GLU A 48 6.90 9.04 -1.94
CA GLU A 48 8.04 8.12 -1.84
C GLU A 48 8.39 7.59 -3.23
N LEU A 49 9.68 7.38 -3.50
CA LEU A 49 10.15 6.59 -4.63
C LEU A 49 10.17 5.12 -4.24
N ILE A 50 9.64 4.26 -5.12
CA ILE A 50 9.70 2.80 -5.00
C ILE A 50 10.72 2.25 -5.99
N SER A 51 11.61 1.40 -5.49
CA SER A 51 12.52 0.56 -6.25
C SER A 51 12.21 -0.91 -6.01
N ILE A 52 12.54 -1.79 -6.96
CA ILE A 52 12.58 -3.24 -6.68
C ILE A 52 13.87 -3.53 -5.90
N ALA A 53 13.74 -4.10 -4.71
CA ALA A 53 14.85 -4.48 -3.83
C ALA A 53 15.29 -5.93 -4.08
N TRP A 54 15.46 -6.29 -5.36
CA TRP A 54 16.00 -7.59 -5.73
C TRP A 54 17.52 -7.53 -5.74
N ALA A 55 18.16 -8.54 -5.15
CA ALA A 55 19.60 -8.70 -5.12
C ALA A 55 19.96 -10.09 -5.68
N PRO A 56 20.68 -10.17 -6.83
CA PRO A 56 21.16 -11.44 -7.34
C PRO A 56 22.21 -12.03 -6.40
N ALA A 57 22.19 -13.35 -6.24
CA ALA A 57 23.18 -14.08 -5.43
C ALA A 57 24.55 -14.19 -6.12
N ASN A 58 24.59 -14.08 -7.45
CA ASN A 58 25.80 -14.13 -8.27
C ASN A 58 25.59 -13.38 -9.61
N ALA A 59 26.66 -13.21 -10.38
CA ALA A 59 26.64 -12.46 -11.64
C ALA A 59 25.79 -13.10 -12.75
N ASP A 60 25.50 -14.39 -12.66
CA ASP A 60 24.74 -15.10 -13.70
C ASP A 60 23.23 -14.91 -13.52
N GLN A 61 22.78 -14.45 -12.35
CA GLN A 61 21.37 -14.22 -12.09
C GLN A 61 20.86 -12.92 -12.70
N ASN A 62 19.63 -12.97 -13.21
CA ASN A 62 18.94 -11.84 -13.79
C ASN A 62 17.46 -11.79 -13.38
N LEU A 63 16.93 -10.57 -13.28
CA LEU A 63 15.51 -10.27 -13.16
C LEU A 63 14.92 -10.12 -14.56
N GLN A 64 13.85 -10.85 -14.82
CA GLN A 64 13.20 -10.93 -16.14
C GLN A 64 11.84 -10.26 -16.14
N ALA A 65 11.11 -10.39 -15.04
CA ALA A 65 9.81 -9.77 -14.87
C ALA A 65 9.47 -9.54 -13.39
N PHE A 66 8.49 -8.68 -13.14
CA PHE A 66 7.79 -8.54 -11.88
C PHE A 66 6.30 -8.34 -12.13
N ALA A 67 5.46 -8.90 -11.26
CA ALA A 67 4.03 -8.71 -11.25
C ALA A 67 3.60 -8.59 -9.79
N LEU A 68 3.38 -7.35 -9.34
CA LEU A 68 3.19 -7.00 -7.94
C LEU A 68 1.84 -6.36 -7.72
N ARG A 69 1.09 -6.88 -6.75
CA ARG A 69 -0.09 -6.21 -6.21
C ARG A 69 0.30 -5.41 -4.98
N VAL A 70 0.05 -4.11 -5.03
CA VAL A 70 0.35 -3.18 -3.93
C VAL A 70 -0.95 -2.55 -3.43
N THR A 71 -1.16 -2.53 -2.11
CA THR A 71 -2.33 -1.91 -1.48
C THR A 71 -1.91 -0.77 -0.56
N GLY A 72 -2.83 0.15 -0.23
CA GLY A 72 -2.56 1.26 0.69
C GLY A 72 -1.62 2.32 0.13
N ILE A 73 -1.33 2.26 -1.17
CA ILE A 73 -0.44 3.16 -1.90
C ILE A 73 -1.13 3.56 -3.21
N ASP A 74 -1.05 4.85 -3.55
CA ASP A 74 -1.39 5.38 -4.86
C ASP A 74 -0.12 5.65 -5.67
N VAL A 75 -0.02 5.07 -6.87
CA VAL A 75 1.03 5.43 -7.81
C VAL A 75 0.69 6.79 -8.42
N LEU A 76 1.61 7.73 -8.27
CA LEU A 76 1.51 9.08 -8.82
C LEU A 76 2.14 9.16 -10.21
N ALA A 77 3.25 8.46 -10.44
CA ALA A 77 3.95 8.43 -11.72
C ALA A 77 4.84 7.19 -11.87
N VAL A 78 5.09 6.79 -13.12
CA VAL A 78 6.24 5.95 -13.49
C VAL A 78 7.40 6.88 -13.78
N CYS A 79 8.46 6.81 -12.99
CA CYS A 79 9.60 7.71 -13.06
C CYS A 79 10.73 7.21 -13.96
N HIS A 80 10.91 5.89 -14.04
CA HIS A 80 11.98 5.28 -14.83
C HIS A 80 11.50 3.95 -15.41
N VAL A 81 11.85 3.71 -16.66
CA VAL A 81 11.64 2.44 -17.36
C VAL A 81 13.01 1.96 -17.83
N PRO A 82 13.50 0.80 -17.37
CA PRO A 82 14.76 0.25 -17.85
C PRO A 82 14.76 0.07 -19.37
N ALA A 83 15.94 0.19 -20.00
CA ALA A 83 16.05 0.03 -21.44
C ALA A 83 15.58 -1.37 -21.88
N GLY A 84 14.68 -1.41 -22.88
CA GLY A 84 14.12 -2.67 -23.39
C GLY A 84 13.05 -3.30 -22.48
N TRP A 85 12.58 -2.60 -21.45
CA TRP A 85 11.48 -3.07 -20.59
C TRP A 85 10.16 -2.42 -20.95
N THR A 86 9.08 -3.14 -20.67
CA THR A 86 7.74 -2.58 -20.57
C THR A 86 7.35 -2.51 -19.11
N ILE A 87 6.72 -1.41 -18.68
CA ILE A 87 6.11 -1.26 -17.36
C ILE A 87 4.65 -0.88 -17.54
N ASN A 88 3.77 -1.58 -16.83
CA ASN A 88 2.34 -1.33 -16.80
C ASN A 88 1.87 -1.12 -15.37
N VAL A 89 1.00 -0.12 -15.18
CA VAL A 89 0.40 0.21 -13.88
C VAL A 89 -1.11 0.24 -14.07
N THR A 90 -1.83 -0.60 -13.34
CA THR A 90 -3.30 -0.62 -13.37
C THR A 90 -3.89 -0.47 -11.97
N GLY A 91 -5.10 0.07 -11.86
CA GLY A 91 -5.74 0.32 -10.57
C GLY A 91 -5.17 1.51 -9.77
N ALA A 92 -4.33 2.35 -10.38
CA ALA A 92 -3.84 3.57 -9.73
C ALA A 92 -5.01 4.44 -9.24
N GLY A 93 -4.99 4.82 -7.96
CA GLY A 93 -6.08 5.59 -7.33
C GLY A 93 -7.25 4.76 -6.81
N ALA A 94 -7.27 3.44 -7.01
CA ALA A 94 -8.32 2.54 -6.51
C ALA A 94 -8.00 1.88 -5.15
N GLY A 95 -6.81 2.14 -4.59
CA GLY A 95 -6.35 1.56 -3.31
C GLY A 95 -5.69 0.19 -3.44
N ILE A 96 -5.84 -0.42 -4.61
CA ILE A 96 -5.10 -1.59 -5.06
C ILE A 96 -4.50 -1.24 -6.42
N THR A 97 -3.18 -1.29 -6.51
CA THR A 97 -2.44 -1.04 -7.74
C THR A 97 -1.68 -2.29 -8.14
N GLU A 98 -1.83 -2.70 -9.40
CA GLU A 98 -0.96 -3.71 -10.01
C GLU A 98 0.21 -3.03 -10.70
N LEU A 99 1.42 -3.50 -10.40
CA LEU A 99 2.68 -3.07 -11.00
C LEU A 99 3.26 -4.25 -11.74
N GLU A 100 3.29 -4.16 -13.06
CA GLU A 100 3.85 -5.19 -13.91
C GLU A 100 5.02 -4.62 -14.70
N GLY A 101 6.08 -5.40 -14.84
CA GLY A 101 7.17 -5.05 -15.72
C GLY A 101 7.89 -6.28 -16.22
N HIS A 102 8.35 -6.24 -17.46
CA HIS A 102 9.08 -7.35 -18.06
C HIS A 102 10.03 -6.85 -19.15
N ALA A 103 11.13 -7.57 -19.33
CA ALA A 103 12.00 -7.38 -20.48
C ALA A 103 11.27 -7.80 -21.77
N THR A 104 11.36 -6.97 -22.80
CA THR A 104 10.84 -7.30 -24.13
C THR A 104 11.73 -8.31 -24.83
N VAL A 105 11.20 -8.99 -25.85
CA VAL A 105 11.97 -9.99 -26.63
C VAL A 105 13.20 -9.32 -27.24
N GLY A 106 14.38 -9.89 -26.97
CA GLY A 106 15.67 -9.36 -27.44
C GLY A 106 16.29 -8.29 -26.54
N ALA A 107 15.61 -7.85 -25.48
CA ALA A 107 16.18 -6.98 -24.47
C ALA A 107 17.07 -7.75 -23.49
N ALA A 108 18.05 -7.06 -22.91
CA ALA A 108 18.83 -7.60 -21.81
C ALA A 108 17.96 -7.68 -20.53
N PHE A 109 18.08 -8.79 -19.81
CA PHE A 109 17.53 -8.89 -18.46
C PHE A 109 18.38 -8.04 -17.49
N LEU A 110 17.79 -7.70 -16.34
CA LEU A 110 18.49 -6.89 -15.34
C LEU A 110 19.31 -7.82 -14.45
N GLY A 111 20.62 -7.85 -14.63
CA GLY A 111 21.58 -8.56 -13.78
C GLY A 111 22.33 -7.62 -12.85
N LEU A 112 23.49 -8.07 -12.35
CA LEU A 112 24.31 -7.32 -11.40
C LEU A 112 24.76 -5.95 -11.95
N ASP A 113 25.14 -5.89 -13.24
CA ASP A 113 25.73 -4.70 -13.85
C ASP A 113 24.75 -3.53 -14.08
N ASN A 114 23.44 -3.81 -14.06
CA ASN A 114 22.38 -2.84 -14.33
C ASN A 114 21.29 -2.81 -13.24
N LEU A 115 21.62 -3.24 -12.00
CA LEU A 115 20.72 -3.11 -10.84
C LEU A 115 20.33 -1.66 -10.53
N ALA A 116 21.12 -0.68 -10.97
CA ALA A 116 20.75 0.73 -10.81
C ALA A 116 19.48 1.11 -11.62
N ASP A 117 19.08 0.29 -12.60
CA ASP A 117 17.93 0.58 -13.46
C ASP A 117 16.59 0.18 -12.84
N ILE A 118 16.59 -0.66 -11.78
CA ILE A 118 15.39 -0.92 -10.98
C ILE A 118 15.21 0.08 -9.82
N ALA A 119 16.07 1.09 -9.72
CA ALA A 119 15.97 2.14 -8.72
C ALA A 119 14.96 3.23 -9.12
N GLY A 120 14.09 3.61 -8.18
CA GLY A 120 13.18 4.74 -8.32
C GLY A 120 12.21 4.62 -9.49
N LEU A 121 11.66 3.42 -9.72
CA LEU A 121 10.75 3.15 -10.84
C LEU A 121 9.43 3.91 -10.72
N PHE A 122 8.90 4.07 -9.52
CA PHE A 122 7.58 4.67 -9.29
C PHE A 122 7.66 5.77 -8.24
N LEU A 123 6.99 6.89 -8.49
CA LEU A 123 6.65 7.85 -7.45
C LEU A 123 5.27 7.49 -6.92
N VAL A 124 5.16 7.35 -5.61
CA VAL A 124 3.93 6.92 -4.95
C VAL A 124 3.59 7.79 -3.77
N ARG A 125 2.37 7.63 -3.26
CA ARG A 125 1.91 8.22 -2.02
C ARG A 125 1.18 7.19 -1.18
N THR A 126 1.59 7.04 0.06
CA THR A 126 0.89 6.18 1.02
C THR A 126 -0.46 6.81 1.41
N ARG A 127 -1.51 5.98 1.48
CA ARG A 127 -2.84 6.41 1.91
C ARG A 127 -2.91 6.55 3.43
N THR A 128 -3.57 7.61 3.90
CA THR A 128 -3.76 7.83 5.33
C THR A 128 -4.66 6.74 5.93
N GLY A 129 -4.17 6.03 6.94
CA GLY A 129 -4.95 5.03 7.67
C GLY A 129 -4.96 3.62 7.04
N GLU A 130 -4.28 3.43 5.91
CA GLU A 130 -4.11 2.11 5.29
C GLU A 130 -2.65 1.67 5.37
N ALA A 131 -2.40 0.47 5.87
CA ALA A 131 -1.05 -0.09 5.90
C ALA A 131 -0.65 -0.57 4.49
N PRO A 132 0.49 -0.12 3.94
CA PRO A 132 0.97 -0.64 2.68
C PRO A 132 1.24 -2.14 2.73
N SER A 133 0.77 -2.87 1.73
CA SER A 133 1.11 -4.29 1.56
C SER A 133 1.54 -4.57 0.13
N VAL A 134 2.36 -5.61 -0.03
CA VAL A 134 2.90 -6.05 -1.32
C VAL A 134 2.74 -7.57 -1.40
N SER A 135 2.19 -8.05 -2.51
CA SER A 135 2.14 -9.46 -2.87
C SER A 135 2.39 -9.63 -4.37
N GLY A 136 2.43 -10.88 -4.85
CA GLY A 136 2.75 -11.20 -6.24
C GLY A 136 4.11 -11.85 -6.36
N LYS A 137 4.81 -11.59 -7.47
CA LYS A 137 6.01 -12.35 -7.86
C LYS A 137 7.07 -11.51 -8.53
N LEU A 138 8.32 -11.93 -8.37
CA LEU A 138 9.43 -11.62 -9.27
C LEU A 138 9.76 -12.88 -10.06
N THR A 139 10.05 -12.75 -11.35
CA THR A 139 10.57 -13.83 -12.19
C THR A 139 12.04 -13.56 -12.46
N THR A 140 12.89 -14.50 -12.07
CA THR A 140 14.34 -14.44 -12.27
C THR A 140 14.79 -15.62 -13.13
N GLY A 141 16.02 -15.56 -13.63
CA GLY A 141 16.67 -16.70 -14.25
C GLY A 141 18.19 -16.62 -14.16
N VAL A 142 18.85 -17.57 -14.82
CA VAL A 142 20.32 -17.69 -14.85
C VAL A 142 20.77 -17.66 -16.31
N TYR A 143 21.79 -16.86 -16.62
CA TYR A 143 22.42 -16.84 -17.94
C TYR A 143 23.21 -18.13 -18.18
N GLY A 144 23.16 -18.67 -19.41
CA GLY A 144 24.08 -19.71 -19.87
C GLY A 144 23.91 -21.13 -19.30
N GLY A 145 22.87 -21.41 -18.50
CA GLY A 145 22.53 -22.77 -18.03
C GLY A 145 21.30 -23.36 -18.71
N ASP A 146 20.75 -24.45 -18.15
CA ASP A 146 19.49 -25.12 -18.54
C ASP A 146 18.25 -24.19 -18.45
N GLY A 147 18.46 -22.92 -18.09
CA GLY A 147 17.60 -21.80 -18.45
C GLY A 147 16.29 -21.71 -17.67
N GLY A 148 16.19 -22.39 -16.53
CA GLY A 148 15.00 -22.37 -15.70
C GLY A 148 14.69 -20.97 -15.16
N GLN A 149 13.46 -20.51 -15.36
CA GLN A 149 12.92 -19.37 -14.64
C GLN A 149 12.58 -19.78 -13.21
N VAL A 150 12.87 -18.90 -12.26
CA VAL A 150 12.49 -19.06 -10.85
C VAL A 150 11.54 -17.94 -10.49
N GLU A 151 10.42 -18.30 -9.86
CA GLU A 151 9.50 -17.33 -9.27
C GLU A 151 9.85 -17.11 -7.80
N ILE A 152 9.98 -15.85 -7.40
CA ILE A 152 10.19 -15.43 -6.01
C ILE A 152 8.91 -14.72 -5.55
N THR A 153 8.29 -15.22 -4.47
CA THR A 153 7.13 -14.58 -3.86
C THR A 153 7.49 -13.20 -3.33
N ALA A 154 6.73 -12.19 -3.74
CA ALA A 154 6.93 -10.82 -3.29
C ALA A 154 6.40 -10.60 -1.88
N SER A 155 7.06 -9.68 -1.16
CA SER A 155 6.65 -9.19 0.15
C SER A 155 7.00 -7.70 0.27
N ALA A 156 6.75 -7.09 1.43
CA ALA A 156 7.18 -5.72 1.68
C ALA A 156 8.71 -5.52 1.51
N ALA A 157 9.52 -6.56 1.74
CA ALA A 157 10.97 -6.52 1.54
C ALA A 157 11.37 -6.48 0.06
N THR A 158 10.47 -6.81 -0.85
CA THR A 158 10.69 -6.72 -2.31
C THR A 158 10.76 -5.29 -2.79
N LEU A 159 10.29 -4.31 -2.00
CA LEU A 159 10.30 -2.91 -2.36
C LEU A 159 11.21 -2.11 -1.44
N ARG A 160 12.11 -1.31 -2.02
CA ARG A 160 12.83 -0.26 -1.30
C ARG A 160 12.08 1.06 -1.49
N ARG A 161 11.84 1.75 -0.38
CA ARG A 161 11.15 3.06 -0.35
C ARG A 161 12.11 4.14 0.08
N GLU A 162 12.06 5.27 -0.59
CA GLU A 162 12.85 6.45 -0.28
C GLU A 162 11.94 7.70 -0.29
N PRO A 163 11.98 8.58 0.72
CA PRO A 163 11.22 9.82 0.70
C PRO A 163 11.56 10.66 -0.54
N ALA A 164 10.55 11.10 -1.28
CA ALA A 164 10.75 11.90 -2.49
C ALA A 164 9.52 12.75 -2.79
N SER A 165 9.73 13.98 -3.26
CA SER A 165 8.63 14.87 -3.67
C SER A 165 8.29 14.76 -5.16
N GLN A 166 9.20 14.21 -5.97
CA GLN A 166 9.08 14.14 -7.43
C GLN A 166 9.96 13.03 -8.00
N CYS A 167 9.72 12.66 -9.26
CA CYS A 167 10.62 11.77 -9.98
C CYS A 167 12.01 12.42 -10.16
N PRO A 168 13.10 11.62 -10.13
CA PRO A 168 14.42 12.11 -10.47
C PRO A 168 14.48 12.53 -11.95
N PRO A 169 15.43 13.40 -12.33
CA PRO A 169 15.65 13.73 -13.73
C PRO A 169 16.03 12.46 -14.54
N PRO A 170 15.70 12.40 -15.85
CA PRO A 170 16.07 11.27 -16.69
C PRO A 170 17.59 11.03 -16.67
N LYS A 171 18.00 9.76 -16.62
CA LYS A 171 19.40 9.37 -16.83
C LYS A 171 19.74 9.61 -18.32
N GLY A 172 20.82 10.34 -18.58
CA GLY A 172 21.28 10.69 -19.93
C GLY A 172 22.03 9.57 -20.65
#